data_AF-M3FFE3-F1
#
_entry.id   AF-M3FFE3-F1
#
_cell.length_a   1.000
_cell.length_b   1.000
_cell.length_c   1.000
_cell.angle_alpha   90.00
_cell.angle_beta   90.00
_cell.angle_gamma   90.00
#
_symmetry.space_group_name_H-M   'P 1'
#
loop_
_entity.id
_entity.type
_entity.pdbx_description
1 polymer ?
#
loop_
_entity_poly.entity_id
_entity_poly.type
_entity_poly.pdbx_seq_one_letter_code
_entity_poly.pdbx_strand_id
1 'polypeptide(L)'
;MKQFCKSEYGIFKNSIGELNFLLTKSDLPKNSLKRNEVAYEKMKTNGTCAYCREEIPKNSGSIKAHISKCDSKNKSKKNKTSHHMLLLIEGKYNPEYWLVIKAKADTSLKKIDSFIRDIWVECCGHLSAFTVESGDIEMEEKIGQVFEEGFKVEYIYDFGSSTELSLSLIDEIEDGDEKDIKIIFRNKDVDFKCYHCHNKAEMICPFCIHNRSGLLCKSCIKNHECVEEEGEDLLLPLVNSPRVGECAYSGYQDKYVKKYFPKEIF
;
A
#
# COMPACT_ATOMS: atom_id res chain seq x y z
N MET A 1 -38.34 -11.51 0.68
CA MET A 1 -37.63 -12.78 0.40
C MET A 1 -36.16 -12.41 0.38
N LYS A 2 -35.39 -12.84 1.39
CA LYS A 2 -34.00 -12.40 1.61
C LYS A 2 -33.08 -13.18 0.67
N GLN A 3 -32.36 -12.49 -0.20
CA GLN A 3 -31.29 -13.09 -1.01
C GLN A 3 -29.98 -12.57 -0.45
N PHE A 4 -29.31 -13.41 0.34
CA PHE A 4 -27.97 -13.12 0.83
C PHE A 4 -27.00 -13.12 -0.37
N CYS A 5 -26.16 -12.09 -0.47
CA CYS A 5 -24.93 -12.14 -1.25
C CYS A 5 -24.13 -13.36 -0.78
N LYS A 6 -24.12 -14.44 -1.57
CA LYS A 6 -23.33 -15.63 -1.27
C LYS A 6 -21.86 -15.28 -1.42
N SER A 7 -21.17 -15.08 -0.31
CA SER A 7 -19.72 -15.30 -0.24
C SER A 7 -19.47 -16.79 -0.50
N GLU A 8 -18.86 -17.15 -1.62
CA GLU A 8 -18.35 -18.51 -1.82
C GLU A 8 -17.10 -18.74 -0.97
N TYR A 9 -17.30 -18.93 0.34
CA TYR A 9 -16.36 -19.67 1.18
C TYR A 9 -17.07 -20.94 1.66
N GLY A 10 -16.96 -21.99 0.85
CA GLY A 10 -17.42 -23.32 1.23
C GLY A 10 -16.50 -23.94 2.29
N ILE A 11 -16.96 -23.97 3.54
CA ILE A 11 -16.39 -24.83 4.57
C ILE A 11 -16.76 -26.28 4.22
N PHE A 12 -15.83 -27.05 3.66
CA PHE A 12 -15.98 -28.50 3.54
C PHE A 12 -15.79 -29.15 4.91
N LYS A 13 -16.89 -29.41 5.61
CA LYS A 13 -16.94 -30.45 6.66
C LYS A 13 -17.31 -31.77 6.00
N ASN A 14 -16.37 -32.70 5.92
CA ASN A 14 -16.69 -34.11 5.69
C ASN A 14 -16.53 -34.88 7.00
N SER A 15 -17.61 -35.51 7.41
CA SER A 15 -17.77 -36.29 8.63
C SER A 15 -17.90 -37.78 8.28
N ILE A 16 -16.84 -38.46 7.84
CA ILE A 16 -16.80 -39.93 7.78
C ILE A 16 -15.35 -40.41 7.95
N GLY A 17 -15.17 -41.51 8.67
CA GLY A 17 -13.94 -42.02 9.28
C GLY A 17 -12.71 -42.24 8.40
N GLU A 18 -11.60 -42.45 9.11
CA GLU A 18 -10.26 -42.78 8.61
C GLU A 18 -10.26 -43.81 7.49
N LEU A 19 -9.62 -43.45 6.37
CA LEU A 19 -9.00 -44.39 5.44
C LEU A 19 -7.85 -43.64 4.75
N ASN A 20 -6.63 -43.95 5.18
CA ASN A 20 -5.41 -43.51 4.53
C ASN A 20 -5.37 -44.07 3.09
N PHE A 21 -5.56 -43.21 2.10
CA PHE A 21 -5.23 -43.54 0.71
C PHE A 21 -4.32 -42.45 0.13
N LEU A 22 -3.06 -42.82 -0.09
CA LEU A 22 -2.08 -42.02 -0.83
C LEU A 22 -2.53 -41.96 -2.30
N LEU A 23 -3.16 -40.87 -2.71
CA LEU A 23 -3.44 -40.59 -4.12
C LEU A 23 -2.20 -39.96 -4.75
N THR A 24 -1.55 -40.67 -5.66
CA THR A 24 -0.50 -40.14 -6.53
C THR A 24 -1.13 -39.35 -7.69
N LYS A 25 -0.35 -38.44 -8.31
CA LYS A 25 -0.79 -37.46 -9.32
C LYS A 25 -1.46 -38.02 -10.59
N SER A 26 -1.64 -39.34 -10.72
CA SER A 26 -2.23 -39.98 -11.90
C SER A 26 -3.75 -40.14 -11.87
N ASP A 27 -4.41 -39.91 -10.72
CA ASP A 27 -5.80 -40.35 -10.51
C ASP A 27 -6.85 -39.22 -10.49
N LEU A 28 -6.51 -38.00 -10.93
CA LEU A 28 -7.49 -36.93 -11.11
C LEU A 28 -7.97 -36.86 -12.57
N PRO A 29 -9.30 -36.88 -12.83
CA PRO A 29 -9.86 -36.80 -14.17
C PRO A 29 -9.48 -35.48 -14.85
N LYS A 30 -8.99 -35.59 -16.10
CA LYS A 30 -8.57 -34.48 -16.96
C LYS A 30 -9.77 -33.68 -17.49
N ASN A 31 -10.60 -33.12 -16.62
CA ASN A 31 -11.46 -31.96 -16.90
C ASN A 31 -12.22 -31.56 -15.65
N SER A 32 -11.64 -30.66 -14.84
CA SER A 32 -12.41 -29.87 -13.88
C SER A 32 -11.69 -28.57 -13.54
N LEU A 33 -12.43 -27.47 -13.68
CA LEU A 33 -12.18 -26.13 -13.14
C LEU A 33 -10.96 -25.38 -13.73
N LYS A 34 -11.20 -24.62 -14.80
CA LYS A 34 -10.45 -23.37 -15.00
C LYS A 34 -10.79 -22.43 -13.84
N ARG A 35 -9.95 -22.41 -12.80
CA ARG A 35 -9.88 -21.25 -11.90
C ARG A 35 -9.41 -20.08 -12.76
N ASN A 36 -10.31 -19.16 -13.05
CA ASN A 36 -9.93 -17.84 -13.56
C ASN A 36 -9.29 -17.08 -12.38
N GLU A 37 -8.07 -17.43 -12.00
CA GLU A 37 -7.18 -16.47 -11.36
C GLU A 37 -6.88 -15.43 -12.44
N VAL A 38 -7.58 -14.30 -12.39
CA VAL A 38 -7.21 -13.13 -13.19
C VAL A 38 -5.85 -12.69 -12.67
N ALA A 39 -4.79 -13.17 -13.33
CA ALA A 39 -3.43 -12.77 -13.04
C ALA A 39 -3.37 -11.24 -13.08
N TYR A 40 -3.06 -10.61 -11.94
CA TYR A 40 -2.92 -9.17 -11.85
C TYR A 40 -1.74 -8.75 -12.72
N GLU A 41 -2.01 -8.11 -13.86
CA GLU A 41 -0.97 -7.50 -14.65
C GLU A 41 -0.41 -6.31 -13.84
N LYS A 42 0.88 -6.39 -13.49
CA LYS A 42 1.52 -5.42 -12.60
C LYS A 42 1.50 -4.03 -13.25
N MET A 43 0.72 -3.12 -12.69
CA MET A 43 0.62 -1.75 -13.19
C MET A 43 1.97 -1.03 -13.04
N LYS A 44 2.46 -0.45 -14.13
CA LYS A 44 3.63 0.45 -14.09
C LYS A 44 3.17 1.82 -13.63
N THR A 45 3.72 2.30 -12.52
CA THR A 45 3.40 3.61 -11.96
C THR A 45 4.63 4.50 -11.90
N ASN A 46 4.40 5.81 -11.93
CA ASN A 46 5.42 6.84 -11.74
C ASN A 46 5.17 7.58 -10.42
N GLY A 47 6.21 8.19 -9.88
CA GLY A 47 6.15 9.04 -8.70
C GLY A 47 6.77 10.40 -8.96
N THR A 48 6.25 11.42 -8.27
CA THR A 48 6.72 12.80 -8.41
C THR A 48 7.76 13.10 -7.33
N CYS A 49 8.92 13.61 -7.74
CA CYS A 49 9.96 14.04 -6.82
C CYS A 49 9.52 15.28 -6.03
N ALA A 50 9.62 15.24 -4.70
CA ALA A 50 9.19 16.31 -3.83
C ALA A 50 10.07 17.59 -3.91
N TYR A 51 11.29 17.48 -4.46
CA TYR A 51 12.22 18.62 -4.57
C TYR A 51 12.12 19.35 -5.91
N CYS A 52 12.19 18.62 -7.03
CA CYS A 52 12.25 19.18 -8.37
C CYS A 52 10.97 18.97 -9.20
N ARG A 53 9.99 18.19 -8.69
CA ARG A 53 8.72 17.86 -9.35
C ARG A 53 8.82 17.01 -10.62
N GLU A 54 10.00 16.48 -10.93
CA GLU A 54 10.17 15.52 -12.03
C GLU A 54 9.46 14.20 -11.72
N GLU A 55 8.84 13.60 -12.75
CA GLU A 55 8.20 12.29 -12.66
C GLU A 55 9.20 11.18 -12.97
N ILE A 56 9.32 10.20 -12.08
CA ILE A 56 10.27 9.09 -12.19
C ILE A 56 9.51 7.76 -12.09
N PRO A 57 9.81 6.76 -12.95
CA PRO A 57 9.23 5.43 -12.86
C PRO A 57 9.52 4.75 -11.51
N LYS A 58 8.58 3.92 -11.02
CA LYS A 58 8.79 3.07 -9.83
C LYS A 58 9.84 2.00 -10.08
N ASN A 59 11.10 2.37 -9.96
CA ASN A 59 12.26 1.50 -10.12
C ASN A 59 13.40 2.03 -9.25
N SER A 60 13.96 1.19 -8.37
CA SER A 60 15.02 1.60 -7.44
C SER A 60 16.23 2.20 -8.17
N GLY A 61 16.64 1.65 -9.31
CA GLY A 61 17.73 2.20 -10.13
C GLY A 61 17.43 3.59 -10.68
N SER A 62 16.24 3.79 -11.25
CA SER A 62 15.79 5.12 -11.72
C SER A 62 15.70 6.13 -10.57
N ILE A 63 15.20 5.71 -9.41
CA ILE A 63 15.08 6.55 -8.21
C ILE A 63 16.46 6.94 -7.69
N LYS A 64 17.40 5.99 -7.51
CA LYS A 64 18.79 6.27 -7.11
C LYS A 64 19.49 7.22 -8.08
N ALA A 65 19.38 6.93 -9.38
CA ALA A 65 19.99 7.75 -10.43
C ALA A 65 19.43 9.18 -10.45
N HIS A 66 18.14 9.36 -10.13
CA HIS A 66 17.56 10.68 -9.98
C HIS A 66 18.04 11.37 -8.71
N ILE A 67 17.99 10.70 -7.56
CA ILE A 67 18.34 11.29 -6.25
C ILE A 67 19.79 11.76 -6.24
N SER A 68 20.75 10.97 -6.75
CA SER A 68 22.16 11.39 -6.83
C SER A 68 22.36 12.73 -7.57
N LYS A 69 21.56 13.00 -8.60
CA LYS A 69 21.60 14.25 -9.38
C LYS A 69 20.78 15.38 -8.74
N CYS A 70 19.60 15.06 -8.23
CA CYS A 70 18.67 16.02 -7.64
C CYS A 70 19.16 16.53 -6.28
N ASP A 71 19.71 15.64 -5.47
CA ASP A 71 20.21 15.94 -4.13
C ASP A 71 21.43 16.86 -4.19
N SER A 72 22.37 16.66 -5.13
CA SER A 72 23.50 17.59 -5.32
C SER A 72 23.09 19.07 -5.50
N LYS A 73 21.88 19.32 -6.00
CA LYS A 73 21.30 20.67 -6.15
C LYS A 73 20.55 21.16 -4.91
N ASN A 74 20.14 20.24 -4.03
CA ASN A 74 19.30 20.51 -2.86
C ASN A 74 20.00 20.25 -1.51
N LYS A 75 21.26 19.78 -1.53
CA LYS A 75 22.05 19.50 -0.33
C LYS A 75 22.13 20.73 0.58
N SER A 76 21.81 20.52 1.85
CA SER A 76 22.03 21.53 2.87
C SER A 76 23.54 21.74 3.03
N LYS A 77 24.05 22.97 2.84
CA LYS A 77 25.46 23.32 3.06
C LYS A 77 25.80 23.40 4.55
N LYS A 78 25.51 22.34 5.31
CA LYS A 78 25.79 22.26 6.74
C LYS A 78 27.06 21.43 6.99
N ASN A 79 27.85 21.83 7.99
CA ASN A 79 29.11 21.18 8.35
C ASN A 79 28.92 19.83 9.07
N LYS A 80 27.69 19.50 9.52
CA LYS A 80 27.37 18.24 10.19
C LYS A 80 26.37 17.47 9.35
N THR A 81 26.78 16.30 8.86
CA THR A 81 25.90 15.34 8.20
C THR A 81 25.48 14.25 9.19
N SER A 82 24.44 13.52 8.81
CA SER A 82 24.03 12.30 9.47
C SER A 82 23.69 11.23 8.44
N HIS A 83 23.82 9.99 8.86
CA HIS A 83 23.50 8.82 8.05
C HIS A 83 21.97 8.70 7.87
N HIS A 84 21.52 8.67 6.62
CA HIS A 84 20.13 8.52 6.24
C HIS A 84 19.93 7.31 5.31
N MET A 85 18.77 6.69 5.45
CA MET A 85 18.31 5.60 4.61
C MET A 85 17.17 6.07 3.71
N LEU A 86 17.19 5.61 2.47
CA LEU A 86 16.12 5.80 1.51
C LEU A 86 15.25 4.55 1.49
N LEU A 87 14.05 4.61 2.03
CA LEU A 87 13.15 3.45 2.12
C LEU A 87 12.01 3.58 1.10
N LEU A 88 11.79 2.52 0.31
CA LEU A 88 10.57 2.32 -0.47
C LEU A 88 9.52 1.70 0.42
N ILE A 89 8.33 2.32 0.48
CA ILE A 89 7.14 1.78 1.13
C ILE A 89 6.08 1.57 0.06
N GLU A 90 5.57 0.36 -0.09
CA GLU A 90 4.56 0.02 -1.10
C GLU A 90 3.45 -0.86 -0.51
N GLY A 91 2.25 -0.79 -1.08
CA GLY A 91 1.19 -1.74 -0.76
C GLY A 91 1.62 -3.16 -1.18
N LYS A 92 1.57 -4.12 -0.25
CA LYS A 92 2.00 -5.50 -0.51
C LYS A 92 1.16 -6.15 -1.61
N TYR A 93 -0.16 -5.95 -1.53
CA TYR A 93 -1.13 -6.44 -2.52
C TYR A 93 -1.61 -5.36 -3.50
N ASN A 94 -1.21 -4.09 -3.26
CA ASN A 94 -1.52 -2.93 -4.10
C ASN A 94 -0.25 -2.14 -4.43
N PRO A 95 0.69 -2.72 -5.21
CA PRO A 95 2.00 -2.12 -5.48
C PRO A 95 1.92 -0.83 -6.32
N GLU A 96 0.77 -0.49 -6.89
CA GLU A 96 0.50 0.79 -7.53
C GLU A 96 0.61 1.97 -6.55
N TYR A 97 0.32 1.74 -5.27
CA TYR A 97 0.51 2.69 -4.18
C TYR A 97 1.91 2.54 -3.59
N TRP A 98 2.69 3.62 -3.63
CA TRP A 98 4.03 3.63 -3.08
C TRP A 98 4.57 5.04 -2.82
N LEU A 99 5.53 5.11 -1.92
CA LEU A 99 6.28 6.32 -1.63
C LEU A 99 7.73 5.97 -1.31
N VAL A 100 8.62 6.95 -1.45
CA VAL A 100 10.01 6.85 -0.99
C VAL A 100 10.25 7.91 0.05
N ILE A 101 10.76 7.50 1.20
CA ILE A 101 11.20 8.41 2.26
C ILE A 101 12.72 8.44 2.38
N LYS A 102 13.24 9.57 2.84
CA LYS A 102 14.56 9.70 3.45
C LYS A 102 14.35 9.80 4.94
N ALA A 103 14.95 8.90 5.70
CA ALA A 103 14.88 8.92 7.16
C ALA A 103 16.26 8.74 7.78
N LYS A 104 16.53 9.37 8.91
CA LYS A 104 17.80 9.16 9.63
C LYS A 104 17.87 7.71 10.12
N ALA A 105 19.04 7.09 10.03
CA ALA A 105 19.24 5.71 10.43
C ALA A 105 18.90 5.43 11.91
N ASP A 106 18.95 6.45 12.78
CA ASP A 106 18.59 6.40 14.20
C ASP A 106 17.09 6.64 14.51
N THR A 107 16.27 6.77 13.46
CA THR A 107 14.80 6.84 13.57
C THR A 107 14.25 5.51 14.04
N SER A 108 13.36 5.50 15.04
CA SER A 108 12.74 4.25 15.51
C SER A 108 11.59 3.81 14.61
N LEU A 109 11.29 2.52 14.58
CA LEU A 109 10.12 1.97 13.88
C LEU A 109 8.80 2.60 14.34
N LYS A 110 8.68 2.96 15.62
CA LYS A 110 7.54 3.74 16.16
C LYS A 110 7.31 5.05 15.41
N LYS A 111 8.37 5.76 15.03
CA LYS A 111 8.27 7.00 14.25
C LYS A 111 7.89 6.71 12.80
N ILE A 112 8.35 5.59 12.23
CA ILE A 112 7.93 5.13 10.90
C ILE A 112 6.46 4.74 10.90
N ASP A 113 5.97 4.02 11.91
CA ASP A 113 4.55 3.71 12.10
C ASP A 113 3.70 4.99 12.18
N SER A 114 4.10 5.94 13.03
CA SER A 114 3.41 7.24 13.13
C SER A 114 3.38 7.98 11.78
N PHE A 115 4.47 7.92 11.01
CA PHE A 115 4.52 8.48 9.67
C PHE A 115 3.56 7.77 8.70
N ILE A 116 3.55 6.44 8.65
CA ILE A 116 2.65 5.66 7.77
C ILE A 116 1.19 5.95 8.11
N ARG A 117 0.86 6.02 9.40
CA ARG A 117 -0.46 6.40 9.92
C ARG A 117 -0.87 7.79 9.45
N ASP A 118 -0.03 8.80 9.69
CA ASP A 118 -0.30 10.20 9.33
C ASP A 118 -0.56 10.38 7.83
N ILE A 119 0.16 9.63 6.97
CA ILE A 119 0.12 9.80 5.52
C ILE A 119 -0.93 8.91 4.84
N TRP A 120 -1.21 7.72 5.36
CA TRP A 120 -1.68 6.64 4.49
C TRP A 120 -2.72 5.69 5.03
N VAL A 121 -2.72 5.32 6.31
CA VAL A 121 -3.56 4.20 6.78
C VAL A 121 -4.46 4.51 7.98
N GLU A 122 -4.18 5.58 8.75
CA GLU A 122 -4.92 5.86 9.98
C GLU A 122 -6.38 6.22 9.67
N CYS A 123 -7.29 5.63 10.44
CA CYS A 123 -8.72 5.79 10.25
C CYS A 123 -9.47 5.84 11.59
N CYS A 124 -9.12 4.95 12.51
CA CYS A 124 -10.00 4.55 13.62
C CYS A 124 -9.18 4.17 14.89
N GLY A 125 -7.86 4.39 14.92
CA GLY A 125 -6.96 4.11 16.06
C GLY A 125 -6.52 2.65 16.21
N HIS A 126 -6.49 1.89 15.12
CA HIS A 126 -6.20 0.45 15.17
C HIS A 126 -4.73 0.14 15.52
N LEU A 127 -4.45 -1.11 15.87
CA LEU A 127 -3.09 -1.59 16.13
C LEU A 127 -2.29 -1.79 14.84
N SER A 128 -0.96 -1.79 14.96
CA SER A 128 -0.03 -2.08 13.87
C SER A 128 1.20 -2.83 14.37
N ALA A 129 1.89 -3.49 13.45
CA ALA A 129 3.15 -4.19 13.71
C ALA A 129 4.07 -4.15 12.50
N PHE A 130 5.38 -4.22 12.75
CA PHE A 130 6.39 -4.56 11.75
C PHE A 130 6.81 -6.01 11.94
N THR A 131 6.98 -6.75 10.85
CA THR A 131 7.34 -8.16 10.90
C THR A 131 8.35 -8.52 9.82
N VAL A 132 9.12 -9.56 10.11
CA VAL A 132 10.00 -10.28 9.18
C VAL A 132 9.67 -11.77 9.27
N GLU A 133 10.33 -12.61 8.45
CA GLU A 133 10.09 -14.06 8.46
C GLU A 133 10.25 -14.69 9.86
N SER A 134 11.14 -14.13 10.71
CA SER A 134 11.38 -14.62 12.07
C SER A 134 10.37 -14.14 13.12
N GLY A 135 9.45 -13.25 12.77
CA GLY A 135 8.41 -12.72 13.68
C GLY A 135 8.39 -11.19 13.76
N ASP A 136 7.76 -10.70 14.83
CA ASP A 136 7.54 -9.27 15.07
C ASP A 136 8.84 -8.54 15.43
N ILE A 137 8.94 -7.27 15.04
CA ILE A 137 10.03 -6.37 15.38
C ILE A 137 9.53 -5.34 16.39
N GLU A 138 10.31 -5.11 17.44
CA GLU A 138 10.01 -4.12 18.47
C GLU A 138 9.99 -2.69 17.89
N MET A 139 9.02 -1.89 18.32
CA MET A 139 8.81 -0.53 17.80
C MET A 139 9.95 0.43 18.16
N GLU A 140 10.74 0.10 19.19
CA GLU A 140 11.88 0.87 19.67
C GLU A 140 13.14 0.71 18.79
N GLU A 141 13.23 -0.37 18.01
CA GLU A 141 14.37 -0.65 17.13
C GLU A 141 14.54 0.47 16.10
N LYS A 142 15.80 0.75 15.75
CA LYS A 142 16.14 1.79 14.77
C LYS A 142 16.13 1.24 13.37
N ILE A 143 15.75 2.06 12.39
CA ILE A 143 15.71 1.61 10.99
C ILE A 143 17.09 1.12 10.51
N GLY A 144 18.19 1.71 10.98
CA GLY A 144 19.55 1.28 10.64
C GLY A 144 19.98 -0.07 11.24
N GLN A 145 19.22 -0.63 12.16
CA GLN A 145 19.42 -1.99 12.70
C GLN A 145 18.55 -3.03 11.99
N VAL A 146 17.51 -2.57 11.28
CA VAL A 146 16.41 -3.41 10.78
C VAL A 146 16.48 -3.57 9.26
N PHE A 147 16.81 -2.50 8.54
CA PHE A 147 16.79 -2.51 7.07
C PHE A 147 18.18 -2.78 6.50
N GLU A 148 18.24 -3.75 5.60
CA GLU A 148 19.44 -4.11 4.84
C GLU A 148 19.10 -4.30 3.36
N GLU A 149 20.09 -4.16 2.48
CA GLU A 149 19.87 -4.29 1.04
C GLU A 149 19.40 -5.72 0.68
N GLY A 150 18.36 -5.81 -0.14
CA GLY A 150 17.79 -7.10 -0.56
C GLY A 150 16.75 -7.69 0.39
N PHE A 151 16.57 -7.11 1.59
CA PHE A 151 15.58 -7.56 2.57
C PHE A 151 14.32 -6.69 2.57
N LYS A 152 13.18 -7.32 2.90
CA LYS A 152 11.88 -6.68 3.05
C LYS A 152 11.39 -6.83 4.47
N VAL A 153 10.84 -5.74 5.00
CA VAL A 153 10.11 -5.71 6.27
C VAL A 153 8.65 -5.47 5.95
N GLU A 154 7.79 -6.31 6.50
CA GLU A 154 6.35 -6.19 6.32
C GLU A 154 5.79 -5.28 7.42
N TYR A 155 4.73 -4.56 7.10
CA TYR A 155 3.98 -3.73 8.03
C TYR A 155 2.50 -4.04 7.89
N ILE A 156 1.83 -4.22 9.02
CA ILE A 156 0.39 -4.50 9.07
C ILE A 156 -0.24 -3.40 9.91
N TYR A 157 -1.28 -2.76 9.38
CA TYR A 157 -2.18 -1.90 10.13
C TYR A 157 -3.58 -2.50 10.12
N ASP A 158 -4.22 -2.54 11.29
CA ASP A 158 -5.51 -3.17 11.58
C ASP A 158 -5.52 -4.68 11.30
N PHE A 159 -5.42 -5.52 12.34
CA PHE A 159 -5.45 -6.98 12.16
C PHE A 159 -6.82 -7.54 11.75
N GLY A 160 -7.90 -6.75 11.85
CA GLY A 160 -9.24 -7.17 11.45
C GLY A 160 -9.49 -6.94 9.96
N SER A 161 -9.22 -5.72 9.48
CA SER A 161 -9.28 -5.36 8.06
C SER A 161 -7.93 -4.85 7.59
N SER A 162 -6.99 -5.77 7.34
CA SER A 162 -5.59 -5.43 7.20
C SER A 162 -5.27 -4.58 5.99
N THR A 163 -4.43 -3.56 6.22
CA THR A 163 -3.64 -2.93 5.17
C THR A 163 -2.20 -3.34 5.37
N GLU A 164 -1.71 -4.15 4.43
CA GLU A 164 -0.35 -4.71 4.47
C GLU A 164 0.57 -3.95 3.50
N LEU A 165 1.72 -3.53 4.02
CA LEU A 165 2.76 -2.80 3.28
C LEU A 165 4.06 -3.59 3.33
N SER A 166 4.88 -3.43 2.29
CA SER A 166 6.25 -3.91 2.23
C SER A 166 7.18 -2.69 2.23
N LEU A 167 8.17 -2.71 3.12
CA LEU A 167 9.22 -1.71 3.22
C LEU A 167 10.56 -2.33 2.80
N SER A 168 11.35 -1.60 2.02
CA SER A 168 12.67 -2.06 1.57
C SER A 168 13.67 -0.91 1.44
N LEU A 169 14.94 -1.21 1.68
CA LEU A 169 16.03 -0.27 1.48
C LEU A 169 16.28 -0.05 -0.02
N ILE A 170 16.27 1.21 -0.44
CA ILE A 170 16.78 1.63 -1.74
C ILE A 170 18.27 1.91 -1.59
N ASP A 171 18.65 2.94 -0.83
CA ASP A 171 20.04 3.45 -0.75
C ASP A 171 20.33 4.05 0.62
N GLU A 172 21.61 4.28 0.90
CA GLU A 172 22.11 4.98 2.07
C GLU A 172 22.86 6.25 1.64
N ILE A 173 22.62 7.36 2.33
CA ILE A 173 23.22 8.67 2.00
C ILE A 173 23.61 9.45 3.26
N GLU A 174 24.66 10.27 3.13
CA GLU A 174 25.03 11.29 4.11
C GLU A 174 24.40 12.63 3.73
N ASP A 175 23.61 13.20 4.64
CA ASP A 175 22.96 14.49 4.43
C ASP A 175 22.86 15.33 5.72
N GLY A 176 22.81 16.65 5.57
CA GLY A 176 22.72 17.62 6.66
C GLY A 176 21.28 17.94 7.11
N ASP A 177 20.32 17.07 6.79
CA ASP A 177 18.93 17.27 7.18
C ASP A 177 18.74 17.17 8.69
N GLU A 178 17.91 18.05 9.25
CA GLU A 178 17.55 17.99 10.67
C GLU A 178 16.27 17.19 10.90
N LYS A 179 15.39 17.07 9.89
CA LYS A 179 14.16 16.28 10.04
C LYS A 179 14.48 14.80 10.02
N ASP A 180 13.84 14.05 10.90
CA ASP A 180 14.04 12.60 11.00
C ASP A 180 13.48 11.85 9.80
N ILE A 181 12.38 12.34 9.20
CA ILE A 181 11.70 11.70 8.07
C ILE A 181 11.27 12.78 7.07
N LYS A 182 11.53 12.54 5.77
CA LYS A 182 11.00 13.31 4.66
C LYS A 182 10.51 12.42 3.53
N ILE A 183 9.43 12.84 2.86
CA ILE A 183 9.00 12.23 1.60
C ILE A 183 9.86 12.77 0.46
N ILE A 184 10.40 11.85 -0.34
CA ILE A 184 11.20 12.14 -1.54
C ILE A 184 10.38 11.89 -2.80
N PHE A 185 9.62 10.79 -2.82
CA PHE A 185 8.68 10.47 -3.89
C PHE A 185 7.35 10.01 -3.33
N ARG A 186 6.29 10.30 -4.06
CA ARG A 186 4.98 9.67 -3.89
C ARG A 186 4.44 9.31 -5.27
N ASN A 187 3.82 8.15 -5.40
CA ASN A 187 3.16 7.74 -6.63
C ASN A 187 2.09 8.75 -7.06
N LYS A 188 1.88 8.87 -8.35
CA LYS A 188 0.72 9.60 -8.89
C LYS A 188 -0.57 8.86 -8.56
N ASP A 189 -1.66 9.61 -8.50
CA ASP A 189 -2.99 9.03 -8.36
C ASP A 189 -3.22 7.99 -9.45
N VAL A 190 -3.73 6.84 -9.03
CA VAL A 190 -3.94 5.70 -9.91
C VAL A 190 -5.23 5.94 -10.69
N ASP A 191 -5.16 5.87 -12.02
CA ASP A 191 -6.30 6.04 -12.90
C ASP A 191 -7.09 4.72 -13.04
N PHE A 192 -7.78 4.34 -11.97
CA PHE A 192 -8.64 3.16 -11.95
C PHE A 192 -9.77 3.28 -12.97
N LYS A 193 -10.12 2.15 -13.58
CA LYS A 193 -11.21 2.06 -14.53
C LYS A 193 -12.47 1.52 -13.85
N CYS A 194 -13.60 2.15 -14.15
CA CYS A 194 -14.91 1.71 -13.73
C CYS A 194 -15.15 0.29 -14.24
N TYR A 195 -15.58 -0.59 -13.35
CA TYR A 195 -15.81 -1.99 -13.65
C TYR A 195 -16.83 -2.19 -14.79
N HIS A 196 -17.86 -1.35 -14.86
CA HIS A 196 -18.95 -1.52 -15.82
C HIS A 196 -18.64 -0.94 -17.21
N CYS A 197 -18.05 0.26 -17.29
CA CYS A 197 -17.91 1.00 -18.55
C CYS A 197 -16.47 1.34 -18.93
N HIS A 198 -15.48 1.01 -18.10
CA HIS A 198 -14.06 1.27 -18.32
C HIS A 198 -13.66 2.76 -18.42
N ASN A 199 -14.58 3.70 -18.19
CA ASN A 199 -14.25 5.11 -17.95
C ASN A 199 -13.52 5.28 -16.60
N LYS A 200 -12.95 6.45 -16.34
CA LYS A 200 -12.28 6.76 -15.06
C LYS A 200 -13.24 6.52 -13.88
N ALA A 201 -12.80 5.70 -12.93
CA ALA A 201 -13.50 5.49 -11.66
C ALA A 201 -13.24 6.67 -10.73
N GLU A 202 -14.22 6.96 -9.87
CA GLU A 202 -14.14 8.04 -8.87
C GLU A 202 -14.45 7.54 -7.47
N MET A 203 -15.26 6.48 -7.36
CA MET A 203 -15.74 5.93 -6.10
C MET A 203 -15.42 4.44 -6.02
N ILE A 204 -15.37 3.94 -4.78
CA ILE A 204 -15.24 2.52 -4.49
C ILE A 204 -16.34 2.05 -3.54
N CYS A 205 -16.97 0.92 -3.85
CA CYS A 205 -17.90 0.24 -2.96
C CYS A 205 -17.14 -0.66 -1.97
N PRO A 206 -17.20 -0.41 -0.64
CA PRO A 206 -16.49 -1.19 0.38
C PRO A 206 -16.87 -2.68 0.40
N PHE A 207 -18.10 -3.03 -0.01
CA PHE A 207 -18.55 -4.43 -0.07
C PHE A 207 -18.03 -5.20 -1.29
N CYS A 208 -17.55 -4.49 -2.31
CA CYS A 208 -17.11 -5.06 -3.59
C CYS A 208 -15.63 -4.75 -3.89
N ILE A 209 -14.82 -4.46 -2.87
CA ILE A 209 -13.40 -4.08 -3.07
C ILE A 209 -12.54 -5.26 -3.52
N HIS A 210 -12.76 -6.45 -2.95
CA HIS A 210 -11.88 -7.61 -3.15
C HIS A 210 -11.98 -8.24 -4.55
N ASN A 211 -13.10 -8.05 -5.27
CA ASN A 211 -13.31 -8.55 -6.63
C ASN A 211 -13.19 -7.45 -7.70
N ARG A 212 -12.81 -6.23 -7.32
CA ARG A 212 -12.72 -5.02 -8.17
C ARG A 212 -14.03 -4.60 -8.85
N SER A 213 -15.16 -5.25 -8.56
CA SER A 213 -16.46 -4.81 -9.08
C SER A 213 -16.97 -3.54 -8.39
N GLY A 214 -16.34 -3.16 -7.27
CA GLY A 214 -16.65 -1.94 -6.54
C GLY A 214 -16.09 -0.65 -7.13
N LEU A 215 -15.24 -0.69 -8.18
CA LEU A 215 -14.71 0.53 -8.81
C LEU A 215 -15.75 1.16 -9.74
N LEU A 216 -16.25 2.35 -9.40
CA LEU A 216 -17.40 2.96 -10.07
C LEU A 216 -17.09 4.39 -10.55
N CYS A 217 -17.52 4.71 -11.77
CA CYS A 217 -17.65 6.09 -12.22
C CYS A 217 -19.04 6.63 -11.85
N LYS A 218 -19.19 7.97 -11.83
CA LYS A 218 -20.46 8.63 -11.48
C LYS A 218 -21.69 8.11 -12.23
N SER A 219 -21.55 7.81 -13.52
CA SER A 219 -22.68 7.36 -14.35
C SER A 219 -23.09 5.90 -14.07
N CYS A 220 -22.24 5.10 -13.43
CA CYS A 220 -22.52 3.69 -13.14
C CYS A 220 -22.93 3.43 -11.69
N ILE A 221 -22.83 4.43 -10.80
CA ILE A 221 -23.16 4.30 -9.36
C ILE A 221 -24.57 3.75 -9.15
N LYS A 222 -25.57 4.35 -9.82
CA LYS A 222 -26.99 4.00 -9.63
C LYS A 222 -27.37 2.58 -10.06
N ASN A 223 -26.52 1.93 -10.86
CA ASN A 223 -26.76 0.58 -11.36
C ASN A 223 -25.93 -0.46 -10.58
N HIS A 224 -25.27 -0.06 -9.51
CA HIS A 224 -24.51 -0.96 -8.66
C HIS A 224 -25.42 -1.55 -7.59
N GLU A 225 -25.51 -2.87 -7.50
CA GLU A 225 -26.44 -3.60 -6.63
C GLU A 225 -26.40 -3.11 -5.17
N CYS A 226 -25.21 -2.95 -4.57
CA CYS A 226 -25.09 -2.47 -3.19
C CYS A 226 -25.67 -1.06 -2.99
N VAL A 227 -25.61 -0.20 -4.03
CA VAL A 227 -26.15 1.17 -3.98
C VAL A 227 -27.67 1.14 -4.04
N GLU A 228 -28.27 0.19 -4.76
CA GLU A 228 -29.73 0.00 -4.78
C GLU A 228 -30.26 -0.40 -3.40
N GLU A 229 -29.49 -1.20 -2.65
CA GLU A 229 -29.89 -1.69 -1.32
C GLU A 229 -29.62 -0.70 -0.17
N GLU A 230 -28.43 -0.09 -0.16
CA GLU A 230 -27.92 0.67 0.99
C GLU A 230 -27.81 2.19 0.71
N GLY A 231 -27.98 2.61 -0.54
CA GLY A 231 -27.88 4.00 -0.98
C GLY A 231 -26.47 4.46 -1.40
N GLU A 232 -26.36 5.62 -2.04
CA GLU A 232 -25.09 6.13 -2.58
C GLU A 232 -24.07 6.50 -1.48
N ASP A 233 -24.53 6.82 -0.26
CA ASP A 233 -23.70 7.27 0.86
C ASP A 233 -22.74 6.18 1.38
N LEU A 234 -22.94 4.91 1.00
CA LEU A 234 -22.02 3.82 1.32
C LEU A 234 -20.66 3.97 0.60
N LEU A 235 -20.64 4.67 -0.54
CA LEU A 235 -19.48 4.73 -1.43
C LEU A 235 -18.38 5.59 -0.83
N LEU A 236 -17.14 5.13 -0.99
CA LEU A 236 -15.95 5.84 -0.52
C LEU A 236 -15.20 6.48 -1.70
N PRO A 237 -14.54 7.62 -1.50
CA PRO A 237 -13.75 8.25 -2.55
C PRO A 237 -12.51 7.40 -2.87
N LEU A 238 -12.13 7.37 -4.14
CA LEU A 238 -10.81 6.86 -4.50
C LEU A 238 -9.73 7.83 -4.05
N VAL A 239 -8.85 7.36 -3.17
CA VAL A 239 -7.76 8.13 -2.58
C VAL A 239 -6.43 7.46 -2.87
N ASN A 240 -5.34 8.24 -2.85
CA ASN A 240 -4.00 7.73 -3.11
C ASN A 240 -3.41 7.02 -1.88
N SER A 241 -4.01 5.88 -1.54
CA SER A 241 -3.67 5.04 -0.39
C SER A 241 -4.07 3.58 -0.58
N PRO A 242 -3.27 2.62 -0.06
CA PRO A 242 -3.61 1.21 -0.04
C PRO A 242 -4.75 0.87 0.93
N ARG A 243 -5.17 1.79 1.81
CA ARG A 243 -6.33 1.65 2.71
C ARG A 243 -7.66 2.04 2.04
N VAL A 244 -7.64 2.41 0.76
CA VAL A 244 -8.83 2.84 0.02
C VAL A 244 -9.94 1.78 0.08
N GLY A 245 -11.17 2.21 0.35
CA GLY A 245 -12.33 1.31 0.40
C GLY A 245 -12.59 0.63 1.75
N GLU A 246 -11.85 0.97 2.81
CA GLU A 246 -11.92 0.30 4.11
C GLU A 246 -12.15 1.26 5.30
N CYS A 247 -12.78 0.83 6.41
CA CYS A 247 -13.13 1.65 7.62
C CYS A 247 -13.62 3.09 7.30
N ALA A 248 -14.42 3.28 6.25
CA ALA A 248 -14.84 4.60 5.77
C ALA A 248 -13.69 5.58 5.48
N TYR A 249 -12.50 5.05 5.19
CA TYR A 249 -11.29 5.82 4.98
C TYR A 249 -11.38 6.66 3.71
N SER A 250 -11.28 7.97 3.89
CA SER A 250 -11.41 8.98 2.83
C SER A 250 -10.09 9.68 2.52
N GLY A 251 -8.95 9.10 2.93
CA GLY A 251 -7.62 9.70 2.75
C GLY A 251 -7.10 10.44 3.99
N TYR A 252 -5.91 11.03 3.83
CA TYR A 252 -5.21 11.76 4.88
C TYR A 252 -5.68 13.22 4.98
N GLN A 253 -5.45 13.86 6.12
CA GLN A 253 -5.68 15.28 6.31
C GLN A 253 -4.36 16.06 6.14
N ASP A 254 -4.38 17.12 5.33
CA ASP A 254 -3.19 17.92 5.01
C ASP A 254 -2.35 18.34 6.22
N LYS A 255 -3.01 18.73 7.32
CA LYS A 255 -2.33 19.18 8.55
C LYS A 255 -1.34 18.15 9.12
N TYR A 256 -1.57 16.85 8.92
CA TYR A 256 -0.69 15.80 9.42
C TYR A 256 0.47 15.50 8.46
N VAL A 257 0.28 15.84 7.19
CA VAL A 257 1.14 15.39 6.10
C VAL A 257 2.16 16.44 5.67
N LYS A 258 1.79 17.73 5.71
CA LYS A 258 2.64 18.87 5.31
C LYS A 258 4.05 18.82 5.92
N LYS A 259 4.17 18.37 7.17
CA LYS A 259 5.43 18.34 7.91
C LYS A 259 6.50 17.43 7.30
N TYR A 260 6.10 16.41 6.53
CA TYR A 260 7.00 15.44 5.92
C TYR A 260 7.52 15.86 4.54
N PHE A 261 6.94 16.88 3.92
CA PHE A 261 7.41 17.35 2.62
C PHE A 261 8.52 18.41 2.76
N PRO A 262 9.54 18.40 1.88
CA PRO A 262 10.65 19.35 1.91
C PRO A 262 10.26 20.78 1.50
N LYS A 263 9.22 20.94 0.68
CA LYS A 263 8.54 22.19 0.35
C LYS A 263 7.04 21.92 0.46
N GLU A 264 6.24 22.93 0.76
CA GLU A 264 4.78 22.79 0.76
C GLU A 264 4.34 22.30 -0.62
N ILE A 265 3.92 21.03 -0.68
CA ILE A 265 3.27 20.45 -1.85
C ILE A 265 1.78 20.64 -1.60
N PHE A 266 1.24 21.75 -2.12
CA PHE A 266 -0.18 21.88 -2.42
C PHE A 266 -0.31 21.92 -3.94
#